data_AF-A0A947KGY2-F1
#
_entry.id   AF-A0A947KGY2-F1
#
_cell.length_a   1.000
_cell.length_b   1.000
_cell.length_c   1.000
_cell.angle_alpha   90.00
_cell.angle_beta   90.00
_cell.angle_gamma   90.00
#
_symmetry.space_group_name_H-M   'P 1'
#
loop_
_entity.id
_entity.type
_entity.pdbx_description
1 polymer ?
#
loop_
_entity_poly.entity_id
_entity_poly.type
_entity_poly.pdbx_seq_one_letter_code
_entity_poly.pdbx_strand_id
1 'polypeptide(L)'
;GLAFHDVNLALYGFISLYFSSKVLDVILDGFDYARSFYIISEKQDAIIEAIMQEMGRGGTEIFGNGFYTRQERNILFTVVTRKEVATLRQIIRQIDPDAFVIIANVHEVIGEGFRLRV
;
A
#
# COMPACT_ATOMS: atom_id res chain seq x y z
N GLY A 1 -4.40 -16.10 -36.94
CA GLY A 1 -5.21 -15.49 -38.01
C GLY A 1 -4.83 -16.03 -39.36
N LEU A 2 -3.73 -15.57 -39.97
CA LEU A 2 -3.32 -15.99 -41.33
C LEU A 2 -1.81 -16.30 -41.51
N ALA A 3 -0.98 -16.23 -40.45
CA ALA A 3 0.46 -16.50 -40.52
C ALA A 3 0.90 -17.86 -39.93
N PHE A 4 0.05 -18.49 -39.11
CA PHE A 4 0.37 -19.75 -38.44
C PHE A 4 -0.80 -20.71 -38.66
N HIS A 5 -0.58 -21.70 -39.53
CA HIS A 5 -1.51 -22.81 -39.80
C HIS A 5 -1.56 -23.83 -38.64
N ASP A 6 -0.91 -23.53 -37.51
CA ASP A 6 -0.83 -24.40 -36.35
C ASP A 6 -1.21 -23.61 -35.10
N VAL A 7 -2.33 -24.00 -34.49
CA VAL A 7 -2.89 -23.37 -33.28
C VAL A 7 -1.90 -23.49 -32.11
N ASN A 8 -1.06 -24.53 -32.10
CA ASN A 8 -0.05 -24.72 -31.06
C ASN A 8 1.00 -23.60 -31.09
N LEU A 9 1.48 -23.22 -32.29
CA LEU A 9 2.43 -22.12 -32.46
C LEU A 9 1.86 -20.78 -31.99
N ALA A 10 0.59 -20.53 -32.25
CA ALA A 10 -0.10 -19.34 -31.74
C ALA A 10 -0.19 -19.36 -30.20
N LEU A 11 -0.49 -20.52 -29.61
CA LEU A 11 -0.56 -20.69 -28.15
C LEU A 11 0.80 -20.44 -27.48
N TYR A 12 1.88 -20.99 -28.05
CA TYR A 12 3.24 -20.75 -27.56
C TYR A 12 3.65 -19.27 -27.64
N GLY A 13 3.29 -18.59 -28.74
CA GLY A 13 3.52 -17.15 -28.87
C GLY A 13 2.77 -16.34 -27.80
N PHE A 14 1.49 -16.67 -27.55
CA PHE A 14 0.69 -16.02 -26.50
C PHE A 14 1.26 -16.25 -25.10
N ILE A 15 1.65 -17.49 -24.77
CA ILE A 15 2.26 -17.84 -23.49
C ILE A 15 3.57 -17.07 -23.31
N SER A 16 4.43 -17.06 -24.33
CA SER A 16 5.69 -16.32 -24.30
C SER A 16 5.46 -14.83 -24.07
N LEU A 17 4.51 -14.22 -24.80
CA LEU A 17 4.20 -12.79 -24.65
C LEU A 17 3.67 -12.47 -23.24
N TYR A 18 2.82 -13.33 -22.69
CA TYR A 18 2.30 -13.18 -21.33
C TYR A 18 3.43 -13.20 -20.29
N PHE A 19 4.33 -14.18 -20.37
CA PHE A 19 5.47 -14.28 -19.46
C PHE A 19 6.43 -13.10 -19.63
N SER A 20 6.74 -12.69 -20.86
CA SER A 20 7.57 -11.51 -21.11
C SER A 20 6.96 -10.24 -20.53
N SER A 21 5.65 -10.03 -20.69
CA SER A 21 4.94 -8.91 -20.07
C SER A 21 5.03 -8.97 -18.54
N LYS A 22 4.85 -10.15 -17.93
CA LYS A 22 4.95 -10.30 -16.48
C LYS A 22 6.36 -10.04 -15.94
N VAL A 23 7.38 -10.48 -16.67
CA VAL A 23 8.78 -10.20 -16.32
C VAL A 23 9.07 -8.71 -16.44
N LEU A 24 8.56 -8.05 -17.48
CA LEU A 24 8.66 -6.60 -17.63
C LEU A 24 7.96 -5.87 -16.49
N ASP A 25 6.75 -6.27 -16.10
CA ASP A 25 6.04 -5.70 -14.95
C ASP A 25 6.93 -5.79 -13.69
N VAL A 26 7.58 -6.94 -13.45
CA VAL A 26 8.44 -7.13 -12.26
C VAL A 26 9.73 -6.29 -12.33
N ILE A 27 10.31 -6.09 -13.52
CA ILE A 27 11.51 -5.27 -13.68
C ILE A 27 11.19 -3.77 -13.59
N LEU A 28 10.07 -3.35 -14.19
CA LEU A 28 9.66 -1.95 -14.29
C LEU A 28 8.95 -1.46 -13.03
N ASP A 29 8.06 -2.25 -12.42
CA ASP A 29 7.32 -1.84 -11.22
C ASP A 29 7.96 -2.40 -9.94
N GLY A 30 8.86 -3.38 -10.05
CA GLY A 30 9.39 -4.07 -8.87
C GLY A 30 8.33 -4.92 -8.17
N PHE A 31 8.68 -5.46 -7.00
CA PHE A 31 7.66 -6.00 -6.10
C PHE A 31 7.00 -4.85 -5.36
N ASP A 32 5.67 -4.79 -5.43
CA ASP A 32 4.78 -3.87 -4.72
C ASP A 32 5.08 -3.88 -3.20
N TYR A 33 6.01 -3.01 -2.78
CA TYR A 33 6.71 -3.15 -1.49
C TYR A 33 6.05 -2.32 -0.38
N ALA A 34 5.32 -1.27 -0.73
CA ALA A 34 4.76 -0.31 0.21
C ALA A 34 3.24 -0.16 0.08
N ARG A 35 2.62 0.21 1.21
CA ARG A 35 1.20 0.52 1.34
C ARG A 35 1.08 1.80 2.14
N SER A 36 0.24 2.72 1.69
CA SER A 36 -0.14 3.90 2.47
C SER A 36 -1.41 3.61 3.26
N PHE A 37 -1.43 4.13 4.48
CA PHE A 37 -2.55 4.07 5.40
C PHE A 37 -3.01 5.49 5.68
N TYR A 38 -4.30 5.73 5.48
CA TYR A 38 -5.00 6.91 5.98
C TYR A 38 -5.93 6.43 7.09
N ILE A 39 -5.63 6.83 8.32
CA ILE A 39 -6.30 6.36 9.53
C ILE A 39 -7.09 7.54 10.09
N ILE A 40 -8.42 7.37 10.16
CA ILE A 40 -9.34 8.34 10.70
C ILE A 40 -9.93 7.75 11.97
N SER A 41 -9.59 8.35 13.12
CA SER A 41 -9.93 7.84 14.45
C SER A 41 -9.96 8.99 15.46
N GLU A 42 -10.78 8.86 16.50
CA GLU A 42 -10.78 9.78 17.66
C GLU A 42 -9.59 9.51 18.61
N LYS A 43 -8.93 8.35 18.47
CA LYS A 43 -7.81 7.90 19.33
C LYS A 43 -6.47 7.98 18.59
N GLN A 44 -6.30 9.01 17.76
CA GLN A 44 -5.14 9.15 16.88
C GLN A 44 -3.82 9.16 17.65
N ASP A 45 -3.74 9.88 18.77
CA ASP A 45 -2.51 9.96 19.58
C ASP A 45 -2.03 8.60 20.08
N ALA A 46 -2.95 7.76 20.57
CA ALA A 46 -2.63 6.42 21.03
C ALA A 46 -2.16 5.51 19.90
N ILE A 47 -2.76 5.67 18.70
CA ILE A 47 -2.33 4.94 17.51
C ILE A 47 -0.93 5.38 17.07
N ILE A 48 -0.64 6.68 17.08
CA ILE A 48 0.67 7.23 16.74
C ILE A 48 1.74 6.68 17.70
N GLU A 49 1.47 6.70 19.01
CA GLU A 49 2.40 6.20 20.01
C GLU A 49 2.69 4.70 19.82
N ALA A 50 1.65 3.89 19.60
CA ALA A 50 1.82 2.45 19.36
C ALA A 50 2.61 2.17 18.07
N ILE A 51 2.35 2.89 16.98
CA ILE A 51 3.09 2.75 15.72
C ILE A 51 4.57 3.11 15.92
N MET A 52 4.86 4.19 16.65
CA MET A 52 6.24 4.59 16.92
C MET A 52 6.97 3.56 17.79
N GLN A 53 6.33 3.05 18.85
CA GLN A 53 6.95 2.10 19.79
C GLN A 53 7.11 0.70 19.20
N GLU A 54 6.09 0.16 18.53
CA GLU A 54 6.10 -1.23 18.05
C GLU A 54 6.75 -1.38 16.68
N MET A 55 6.65 -0.37 15.83
CA MET A 55 7.08 -0.47 14.42
C MET A 55 8.24 0.48 14.07
N GLY A 56 8.50 1.49 14.91
CA GLY A 56 9.50 2.52 14.61
C GLY A 56 9.17 3.32 13.34
N ARG A 57 7.88 3.45 12.99
CA ARG A 57 7.43 4.14 11.78
C ARG A 57 6.93 5.54 12.10
N GLY A 58 7.29 6.49 11.24
CA GLY A 58 6.76 7.84 11.27
C GLY A 58 5.42 7.95 10.53
N GLY A 59 4.74 9.07 10.77
CA GLY A 59 3.52 9.45 10.07
C GLY A 59 3.41 10.96 9.97
N THR A 60 2.39 11.43 9.26
CA THR A 60 2.05 12.84 9.13
C THR A 60 0.59 13.01 9.47
N GLU A 61 0.29 14.00 10.31
CA GLU A 61 -1.09 14.38 10.58
C GLU A 61 -1.58 15.32 9.48
N ILE A 62 -2.74 14.98 8.91
CA ILE A 62 -3.42 15.80 7.91
C ILE A 62 -4.70 16.31 8.55
N PHE A 63 -4.79 17.63 8.70
CA PHE A 63 -6.00 18.30 9.19
C PHE A 63 -7.00 18.44 8.05
N GLY A 64 -8.20 17.90 8.23
CA GLY A 64 -9.27 17.97 7.25
C GLY A 64 -10.61 18.30 7.89
N ASN A 65 -11.60 18.62 7.05
CA ASN A 65 -12.98 18.79 7.50
C ASN A 65 -13.83 17.66 6.93
N GLY A 66 -14.55 16.96 7.81
CA GLY A 66 -15.51 15.93 7.40
C GLY A 66 -16.62 16.54 6.57
N PHE A 67 -16.81 16.08 5.34
CA PHE A 67 -17.82 16.64 4.43
C PHE A 67 -19.24 16.57 5.00
N TYR A 68 -19.59 15.43 5.63
CA TYR A 68 -20.91 15.20 6.20
C TYR A 68 -21.10 15.86 7.57
N THR A 69 -20.13 15.71 8.47
CA THR A 69 -20.24 16.18 9.86
C THR A 69 -19.86 17.64 10.02
N ARG A 70 -19.14 18.22 9.05
CA ARG A 70 -18.50 19.56 9.12
C ARG A 70 -17.63 19.77 10.36
N GLN A 71 -17.18 18.68 10.96
CA GLN A 71 -16.25 18.70 12.07
C GLN A 71 -14.83 18.57 11.53
N GLU A 72 -13.91 19.27 12.18
CA GLU A 72 -12.48 19.04 11.99
C GLU A 72 -12.17 17.59 12.36
N ARG A 73 -11.43 16.93 11.47
CA ARG A 73 -11.02 15.54 11.58
C ARG A 73 -9.56 15.47 11.24
N ASN A 74 -8.78 14.90 12.14
CA ASN A 74 -7.40 14.58 11.89
C ASN A 74 -7.33 13.24 11.19
N ILE A 75 -6.47 13.16 10.18
CA ILE A 75 -6.18 11.95 9.44
C ILE A 75 -4.71 11.64 9.66
N LEU A 76 -4.42 10.49 10.23
CA LEU A 76 -3.05 10.00 10.33
C LEU A 76 -2.67 9.33 9.01
N PHE A 77 -1.69 9.91 8.33
CA PHE A 77 -1.07 9.32 7.15
C PHE A 77 0.23 8.62 7.52
N THR A 78 0.38 7.35 7.14
CA THR A 78 1.65 6.63 7.28
C THR A 78 1.86 5.70 6.11
N VAL A 79 3.12 5.39 5.82
CA VAL A 79 3.50 4.40 4.82
C VAL A 79 4.20 3.26 5.52
N VAL A 80 3.81 2.04 5.19
CA VAL A 80 4.42 0.81 5.73
C VAL A 80 4.75 -0.16 4.62
N THR A 81 5.65 -1.09 4.89
CA THR A 81 5.96 -2.17 3.96
C THR A 81 4.81 -3.18 3.91
N ARG A 82 4.72 -3.96 2.82
CA ARG A 82 3.71 -5.00 2.64
C ARG A 82 3.65 -6.01 3.80
N LYS A 83 4.78 -6.29 4.46
CA LYS A 83 4.88 -7.21 5.60
C LYS A 83 4.27 -6.62 6.87
N GLU A 84 4.36 -5.31 7.04
CA GLU A 84 3.91 -4.56 8.22
C GLU A 84 2.40 -4.26 8.20
N VAL A 85 1.74 -4.40 7.04
CA VAL A 85 0.29 -4.16 6.87
C VAL A 85 -0.55 -4.92 7.89
N ALA A 86 -0.23 -6.20 8.15
CA ALA A 86 -1.00 -7.03 9.07
C ALA A 86 -0.86 -6.53 10.52
N THR A 87 0.37 -6.20 10.93
CA THR A 87 0.68 -5.66 12.25
C THR A 87 -0.01 -4.32 12.47
N LEU A 88 0.12 -3.37 11.54
CA LEU A 88 -0.50 -2.06 11.66
C LEU A 88 -2.03 -2.16 11.76
N ARG A 89 -2.65 -3.02 10.93
CA ARG A 89 -4.09 -3.26 10.99
C ARG A 89 -4.53 -3.81 12.36
N GLN A 90 -3.71 -4.69 12.96
CA GLN A 90 -4.00 -5.25 14.26
C GLN A 90 -3.92 -4.19 15.36
N ILE A 91 -2.85 -3.38 15.37
CA ILE A 91 -2.65 -2.27 16.32
C ILE A 91 -3.86 -1.32 16.28
N ILE A 92 -4.23 -0.86 15.07
CA ILE A 92 -5.36 0.07 14.91
C ILE A 92 -6.65 -0.53 15.47
N ARG A 93 -6.97 -1.79 15.12
CA ARG A 93 -8.18 -2.47 15.60
C ARG A 93 -8.20 -2.70 17.11
N GLN A 94 -7.05 -2.91 17.73
CA GLN A 94 -6.96 -3.09 19.19
C GLN A 94 -7.22 -1.78 19.93
N ILE A 95 -6.73 -0.67 19.40
CA ILE A 95 -6.86 0.66 20.03
C ILE A 95 -8.25 1.26 19.75
N ASP A 96 -8.65 1.21 18.48
CA ASP A 96 -9.92 1.75 18.01
C ASP A 96 -10.60 0.81 16.99
N PRO A 97 -11.54 -0.03 17.44
CA PRO A 97 -12.33 -0.90 16.57
C PRO A 97 -13.20 -0.14 15.55
N ASP A 98 -13.56 1.11 15.86
CA ASP A 98 -14.43 1.95 15.04
C ASP A 98 -13.63 2.86 14.08
N ALA A 99 -12.29 2.73 14.06
CA ALA A 99 -11.43 3.50 13.18
C ALA A 99 -11.73 3.20 11.70
N PHE A 100 -11.80 4.27 10.90
CA PHE A 100 -11.94 4.18 9.45
C PHE A 100 -10.55 4.25 8.81
N VAL A 101 -10.15 3.18 8.11
CA VAL A 101 -8.81 3.04 7.54
C VAL A 101 -8.87 2.81 6.03
N ILE A 102 -8.19 3.66 5.27
CA ILE A 102 -7.97 3.47 3.83
C ILE A 102 -6.56 2.93 3.63
N ILE A 103 -6.45 1.81 2.91
CA ILE A 103 -5.17 1.21 2.53
C ILE A 103 -5.03 1.34 1.02
N ALA A 104 -4.02 2.07 0.55
CA ALA A 104 -3.74 2.24 -0.87
C ALA A 104 -2.37 1.66 -1.25
N ASN A 105 -2.27 1.23 -2.51
CA ASN A 105 -1.02 0.72 -3.06
C ASN A 105 -0.10 1.90 -3.37
N VAL A 106 1.14 1.84 -2.89
CA VAL A 106 2.15 2.86 -3.18
C VAL A 106 3.11 2.24 -4.18
N HIS A 107 3.15 2.82 -5.38
CA HIS A 107 4.01 2.36 -6.47
C HIS A 107 5.49 2.61 -6.15
N GLU A 108 5.80 3.80 -5.63
CA GLU A 108 7.16 4.17 -5.25
C GLU A 108 7.15 5.03 -3.99
N VAL A 109 8.11 4.78 -3.10
CA VAL A 109 8.40 5.61 -1.93
C VAL A 109 9.91 5.80 -1.86
N ILE A 110 10.34 7.06 -1.76
CA ILE A 110 11.74 7.43 -1.64
C ILE A 110 11.94 8.00 -0.24
N GLY A 111 12.81 7.37 0.55
CA GLY A 111 13.09 7.84 1.90
C GLY A 111 13.72 6.77 2.78
N GLU A 112 14.24 7.22 3.92
CA GLU A 112 14.82 6.36 4.95
C GLU A 112 13.83 5.30 5.45
N GLY A 113 14.32 4.08 5.66
CA GLY A 113 13.49 2.95 6.09
C GLY A 113 12.68 2.27 4.96
N PHE A 114 12.86 2.70 3.72
CA PHE A 114 12.38 2.03 2.51
C PHE A 114 13.56 1.71 1.58
N ARG A 115 13.52 0.58 0.87
CA ARG A 115 14.62 0.19 -0.03
C ARG A 115 14.74 1.22 -1.15
N LEU A 116 15.89 1.89 -1.24
CA LEU A 116 16.29 2.61 -2.44
C LEU A 116 16.32 1.64 -3.62
N ARG A 117 15.62 2.04 -4.69
CA ARG A 117 15.63 1.35 -5.96
C ARG A 117 16.99 1.64 -6.61
N VAL A 118 17.81 0.60 -6.78
CA VAL A 118 19.05 0.62 -7.58
C VAL A 118 18.78 -0.12 -8.87
#